data_AF-D4MVZ6-F1
#
_entry.id   AF-D4MVZ6-F1
#
_cell.length_a   1.000
_cell.length_b   1.000
_cell.length_c   1.000
_cell.angle_alpha   90.00
_cell.angle_beta   90.00
_cell.angle_gamma   90.00
#
_symmetry.space_group_name_H-M   'P 1'
#
loop_
_entity.id
_entity.type
_entity.pdbx_description
1 polymer ?
#
loop_
_entity_poly.entity_id
_entity_poly.type
_entity_poly.pdbx_seq_one_letter_code
_entity_poly.pdbx_strand_id
1 'polypeptide(L)'
;MEEKNIMKIEKSYITPEDSLCIYGIAILMMVWHHFFGFPERFHGNLQYFGGNFEYTIELYLGYFGRLCIAMYAFISGYGMTAKSEEKNLKLLDDIKQAINQIINFLIRYWLVFIIFIPIGLKMGILKFKLGEFIGNLIGNLVVIMRSGGMCHII
;
A
#
# COMPACT_ATOMS: atom_id res chain seq x y z
N MET A 1 -12.05 -39.46 4.20
CA MET A 1 -12.40 -38.06 3.82
C MET A 1 -11.71 -37.06 4.75
N GLU A 2 -11.50 -37.44 6.01
CA GLU A 2 -10.74 -36.70 7.04
C GLU A 2 -9.24 -36.52 6.72
N GLU A 3 -8.56 -37.57 6.24
CA GLU A 3 -7.12 -37.49 5.92
C GLU A 3 -6.75 -36.49 4.81
N LYS A 4 -7.67 -36.24 3.86
CA LYS A 4 -7.46 -35.23 2.81
C LYS A 4 -7.53 -33.79 3.32
N ASN A 5 -8.28 -33.55 4.39
CA ASN A 5 -8.32 -32.24 5.05
C ASN A 5 -7.10 -32.03 5.95
N ILE A 6 -6.63 -33.08 6.65
CA ILE A 6 -5.45 -33.00 7.50
C ILE A 6 -4.18 -32.74 6.66
N MET A 7 -4.00 -33.43 5.53
CA MET A 7 -2.88 -33.16 4.60
C MET A 7 -2.94 -31.79 3.90
N LYS A 8 -4.13 -31.18 3.80
CA LYS A 8 -4.29 -29.87 3.16
C LYS A 8 -3.93 -28.72 4.12
N ILE A 9 -4.17 -28.93 5.41
CA ILE A 9 -3.77 -28.01 6.50
C ILE A 9 -2.24 -28.02 6.67
N GLU A 10 -1.59 -29.18 6.49
CA GLU A 10 -0.14 -29.31 6.67
C GLU A 10 0.70 -28.67 5.54
N LYS A 11 0.10 -28.31 4.41
CA LYS A 11 0.83 -27.83 3.22
C LYS A 11 0.94 -26.31 3.06
N SER A 12 0.30 -25.53 3.93
CA SER A 12 0.31 -24.07 3.85
C SER A 12 1.20 -23.48 4.93
N TYR A 13 2.37 -22.96 4.53
CA TYR A 13 3.33 -22.33 5.44
C TYR A 13 2.83 -21.02 6.06
N ILE A 14 1.88 -20.33 5.41
CA ILE A 14 1.25 -19.10 5.93
C ILE A 14 -0.25 -19.27 5.84
N THR A 15 -0.92 -19.30 6.99
CA THR A 15 -2.38 -19.41 7.06
C THR A 15 -3.07 -18.08 6.69
N PRO A 16 -4.37 -18.08 6.37
CA PRO A 16 -5.14 -16.86 6.20
C PRO A 16 -5.11 -15.96 7.45
N GLU A 17 -5.10 -16.55 8.64
CA GLU A 17 -5.00 -15.85 9.92
C GLU A 17 -3.64 -15.17 10.08
N ASP A 18 -2.55 -15.86 9.73
CA ASP A 18 -1.21 -15.29 9.72
C ASP A 18 -1.10 -14.14 8.71
N SER A 19 -1.68 -14.33 7.52
CA SER A 19 -1.72 -13.29 6.48
C SER A 19 -2.40 -12.02 6.99
N LEU A 20 -3.52 -12.17 7.73
CA LEU A 20 -4.25 -11.05 8.34
C LEU A 20 -3.40 -10.35 9.41
N CYS A 21 -2.69 -11.11 10.24
CA CYS A 21 -1.78 -10.56 11.25
C CYS A 21 -0.65 -9.75 10.59
N ILE A 22 -0.02 -10.29 9.56
CA ILE A 22 1.08 -9.61 8.87
C ILE A 22 0.57 -8.38 8.11
N TYR A 23 -0.64 -8.41 7.53
CA TYR A 23 -1.29 -7.20 7.00
C TYR A 23 -1.49 -6.13 8.08
N GLY A 24 -1.91 -6.52 9.27
CA GLY A 24 -2.03 -5.61 10.42
C GLY A 24 -0.69 -4.94 10.77
N ILE A 25 0.38 -5.73 10.85
CA ILE A 25 1.74 -5.21 11.09
C ILE A 25 2.17 -4.25 9.97
N ALA A 26 1.89 -4.60 8.72
CA ALA A 26 2.21 -3.75 7.58
C ALA A 26 1.44 -2.41 7.61
N ILE A 27 0.19 -2.37 8.10
CA ILE A 27 -0.55 -1.11 8.32
C ILE A 27 0.13 -0.26 9.36
N LEU A 28 0.50 -0.86 10.50
CA LEU A 28 1.18 -0.13 11.59
C LEU A 28 2.50 0.48 11.09
N MET A 29 3.27 -0.28 10.30
CA MET A 29 4.49 0.20 9.66
C MET A 29 4.22 1.32 8.64
N MET A 30 3.17 1.19 7.83
CA MET A 30 2.77 2.21 6.86
C MET A 30 2.41 3.52 7.56
N VAL A 31 1.60 3.45 8.63
CA VAL A 31 1.24 4.59 9.46
C VAL A 31 2.51 5.21 10.05
N TRP A 32 3.36 4.42 10.71
CA TRP A 32 4.60 4.94 11.29
C TRP A 32 5.49 5.64 10.27
N HIS A 33 5.69 5.04 9.09
CA HIS A 33 6.43 5.64 7.97
C HIS A 33 5.85 7.00 7.57
N HIS A 34 4.54 7.10 7.44
CA HIS A 34 3.87 8.32 6.99
C HIS A 34 3.90 9.44 8.03
N PHE A 35 3.89 9.09 9.31
CA PHE A 35 3.99 10.06 10.39
C PHE A 35 5.42 10.53 10.62
N PHE A 36 6.41 9.62 10.63
CA PHE A 36 7.77 9.91 11.09
C PHE A 36 8.86 9.85 10.00
N GLY A 37 8.56 9.33 8.81
CA GLY A 37 9.53 9.18 7.70
C GLY A 37 9.86 10.48 6.95
N PHE A 38 9.25 11.60 7.33
CA PHE A 38 9.42 12.90 6.66
C PHE A 38 9.92 13.96 7.66
N PRO A 39 11.25 14.07 7.87
CA PRO A 39 11.83 15.02 8.84
C PRO A 39 11.48 16.49 8.53
N GLU A 40 11.22 16.80 7.26
CA GLU A 40 10.84 18.11 6.76
C GLU A 40 9.58 18.67 7.44
N ARG A 41 8.64 17.79 7.88
CA ARG A 41 7.39 18.22 8.51
C ARG A 41 7.55 18.71 9.95
N PHE A 42 8.68 18.42 10.58
CA PHE A 42 8.85 18.65 12.01
C PHE A 42 9.72 19.84 12.35
N HIS A 43 10.24 20.58 11.37
CA HIS A 43 11.05 21.80 11.57
C HIS A 43 12.07 21.66 12.72
N GLY A 44 12.72 20.49 12.86
CA GLY A 44 13.70 20.19 13.90
C GLY A 44 13.18 19.64 15.23
N ASN A 45 11.87 19.55 15.50
CA ASN A 45 11.34 19.16 16.83
C ASN A 45 10.89 17.68 16.93
N LEU A 46 11.62 16.74 16.34
CA LEU A 46 11.40 15.30 16.57
C LEU A 46 12.36 14.81 17.65
N GLN A 47 12.03 15.07 18.92
CA GLN A 47 12.78 14.54 20.06
C GLN A 47 11.78 14.02 21.11
N TYR A 48 11.08 12.93 20.79
CA TYR A 48 10.15 12.30 21.75
C TYR A 48 10.87 11.21 22.57
N PHE A 49 11.79 10.46 21.95
CA PHE A 49 12.68 9.51 22.63
C PHE A 49 14.15 9.82 22.30
N GLY A 50 14.97 9.95 23.35
CA GLY A 50 16.30 10.57 23.31
C GLY A 50 17.19 10.16 22.13
N GLY A 51 17.81 11.17 21.52
CA GLY A 51 18.76 11.09 20.42
C GLY A 51 19.18 12.50 19.99
N ASN A 52 20.38 12.65 19.39
CA ASN A 52 20.81 13.93 18.83
C ASN A 52 19.82 14.38 17.73
N PHE A 53 19.69 15.70 17.54
CA PHE A 53 18.72 16.40 16.67
C PHE A 53 18.66 15.87 15.21
N GLU A 54 19.68 15.13 14.78
CA GLU A 54 19.86 14.63 13.42
C GLU A 54 19.46 13.15 13.25
N TYR A 55 19.37 12.36 14.33
CA TYR A 55 19.15 10.90 14.27
C TYR A 55 18.36 10.40 15.47
N THR A 56 17.04 10.44 15.38
CA THR A 56 16.14 9.90 16.40
C THR A 56 15.61 8.52 16.00
N ILE A 57 15.27 7.69 16.99
CA ILE A 57 14.85 6.30 16.76
C ILE A 57 13.60 6.23 15.89
N GLU A 58 12.74 7.24 16.02
CA GLU A 58 11.51 7.45 15.27
C GLU A 58 11.78 7.60 13.77
N LEU A 59 12.87 8.29 13.41
CA LEU A 59 13.29 8.49 12.02
C LEU A 59 13.78 7.17 11.41
N TYR A 60 14.59 6.39 12.14
CA TYR A 60 15.04 5.07 11.70
C TYR A 60 13.88 4.10 11.50
N LEU A 61 12.96 4.04 12.47
CA LEU A 61 11.71 3.27 12.36
C LEU A 61 10.82 3.80 11.22
N GLY A 62 10.80 5.11 11.00
CA GLY A 62 10.15 5.77 9.88
C GLY A 62 10.67 5.28 8.54
N TYR A 63 11.99 5.25 8.35
CA TYR A 63 12.60 4.72 7.14
C TYR A 63 12.42 3.21 6.99
N PHE A 64 12.48 2.46 8.08
CA PHE A 64 12.22 1.01 8.07
C PHE A 64 10.78 0.69 7.64
N GLY A 65 9.82 1.53 8.03
CA GLY A 65 8.43 1.41 7.64
C GLY A 65 8.17 1.43 6.13
N ARG A 66 9.13 1.85 5.29
CA ARG A 66 9.08 1.73 3.82
C ARG A 66 8.92 0.29 3.32
N LEU A 67 9.29 -0.70 4.13
CA LEU A 67 9.12 -2.11 3.80
C LEU A 67 7.65 -2.57 3.81
N CYS A 68 6.73 -1.77 4.36
CA CYS A 68 5.31 -2.13 4.44
C CYS A 68 4.68 -2.49 3.08
N ILE A 69 5.03 -1.74 2.02
CA ILE A 69 4.51 -1.97 0.66
C ILE A 69 5.00 -3.32 0.12
N ALA A 70 6.28 -3.65 0.35
CA ALA A 70 6.86 -4.92 -0.07
C ALA A 70 6.24 -6.10 0.67
N MET A 71 5.96 -5.97 1.97
CA MET A 71 5.25 -6.97 2.76
C MET A 71 3.83 -7.20 2.23
N TYR A 72 3.09 -6.11 1.95
CA TYR A 72 1.76 -6.18 1.37
C TYR A 72 1.73 -6.91 0.03
N ALA A 73 2.66 -6.56 -0.86
CA ALA A 73 2.79 -7.19 -2.17
C ALA A 73 3.14 -8.69 -2.04
N PHE A 74 4.04 -9.04 -1.13
CA PHE A 74 4.46 -10.42 -0.90
C PHE A 74 3.31 -11.30 -0.42
N ILE A 75 2.58 -10.90 0.63
CA ILE A 75 1.47 -11.69 1.18
C ILE A 75 0.32 -11.78 0.17
N SER A 76 0.03 -10.69 -0.55
CA SER A 76 -0.97 -10.71 -1.62
C SER A 76 -0.60 -11.72 -2.71
N GLY A 77 0.67 -11.74 -3.16
CA GLY A 77 1.15 -12.71 -4.13
C GLY A 77 1.10 -14.14 -3.61
N TYR A 78 1.50 -14.37 -2.35
CA TYR A 78 1.42 -15.67 -1.70
C TYR A 78 -0.02 -16.22 -1.66
N GLY A 79 -0.98 -15.39 -1.24
CA GLY A 79 -2.39 -15.78 -1.19
C GLY A 79 -2.99 -16.12 -2.56
N MET A 80 -2.53 -15.43 -3.62
CA MET A 80 -2.92 -15.76 -5.00
C MET A 80 -2.37 -17.12 -5.43
N THR A 81 -1.07 -17.37 -5.21
CA THR A 81 -0.44 -18.64 -5.56
C THR A 81 -1.05 -19.81 -4.79
N ALA A 82 -1.26 -19.66 -3.48
CA ALA A 82 -1.90 -20.69 -2.66
C ALA A 82 -3.32 -21.03 -3.16
N LYS A 83 -4.08 -20.03 -3.58
CA LYS A 83 -5.42 -20.21 -4.15
C LYS A 83 -5.41 -20.82 -5.56
N SER A 84 -4.38 -20.53 -6.34
CA SER A 84 -4.15 -21.15 -7.66
C SER A 84 -3.86 -22.64 -7.53
N GLU A 85 -2.91 -23.00 -6.64
CA GLU A 85 -2.53 -24.39 -6.38
C GLU A 85 -3.70 -25.22 -5.85
N GLU A 86 -4.52 -24.65 -4.94
CA GLU A 86 -5.71 -25.32 -4.42
C GLU A 86 -6.71 -25.69 -5.54
N LYS A 87 -6.84 -24.82 -6.55
CA LYS A 87 -7.82 -24.94 -7.63
C LYS A 87 -7.28 -25.62 -8.88
N ASN A 88 -6.00 -26.02 -8.92
CA ASN A 88 -5.31 -26.56 -10.10
C ASN A 88 -5.59 -25.70 -11.35
N LEU A 89 -5.50 -24.37 -11.21
CA LEU A 89 -5.78 -23.46 -12.31
C LEU A 89 -4.70 -23.57 -13.40
N LYS A 90 -5.10 -23.34 -14.65
CA LYS A 90 -4.14 -23.19 -15.75
C LYS A 90 -3.52 -21.80 -15.69
N LEU A 91 -2.30 -21.64 -16.22
CA LEU A 91 -1.60 -20.34 -16.26
C LEU A 91 -2.45 -19.17 -16.78
N LEU A 92 -3.34 -19.41 -17.75
CA LEU A 92 -4.24 -18.37 -18.27
C LEU A 92 -5.28 -17.90 -17.24
N ASP A 93 -5.77 -18.82 -16.40
CA ASP A 93 -6.74 -18.51 -15.34
C ASP A 93 -6.07 -17.77 -14.17
N ASP A 94 -4.80 -18.05 -13.89
CA ASP A 94 -3.99 -17.32 -12.89
C ASP A 94 -3.74 -15.88 -13.31
N ILE A 95 -3.34 -15.67 -14.57
CA ILE A 95 -3.15 -14.33 -15.14
C ILE A 95 -4.48 -13.57 -15.10
N LYS A 96 -5.58 -14.22 -15.46
CA LYS A 96 -6.92 -13.60 -15.39
C LYS A 96 -7.29 -13.21 -13.96
N GLN A 97 -6.97 -14.05 -12.98
CA GLN A 97 -7.20 -13.74 -11.57
C GLN A 97 -6.37 -12.55 -11.09
N ALA A 98 -5.10 -12.48 -11.48
CA ALA A 98 -4.21 -11.36 -11.19
C ALA A 98 -4.73 -10.04 -11.80
N ILE A 99 -5.11 -10.07 -13.08
CA ILE A 99 -5.69 -8.90 -13.76
C ILE A 99 -6.98 -8.45 -13.07
N ASN A 100 -7.86 -9.39 -12.70
CA ASN A 100 -9.08 -9.06 -12.00
C ASN A 100 -8.82 -8.40 -10.64
N GLN A 101 -7.77 -8.81 -9.93
CA GLN A 101 -7.37 -8.17 -8.67
C GLN A 101 -6.83 -6.76 -8.89
N ILE A 102 -6.02 -6.53 -9.93
CA ILE A 102 -5.53 -5.20 -10.31
C ILE A 102 -6.69 -4.28 -10.69
N ILE A 103 -7.64 -4.76 -11.49
CA ILE A 103 -8.84 -3.99 -11.88
C ILE A 103 -9.66 -3.62 -10.64
N ASN A 104 -9.89 -4.56 -9.72
CA ASN A 104 -10.62 -4.30 -8.49
C ASN A 104 -9.91 -3.28 -7.59
N PHE A 105 -8.58 -3.34 -7.51
CA PHE A 105 -7.79 -2.33 -6.80
C PHE A 105 -7.93 -0.95 -7.46
N LEU A 106 -7.83 -0.90 -8.78
CA LEU A 106 -7.95 0.34 -9.55
C LEU A 106 -9.35 0.96 -9.43
N ILE A 107 -10.43 0.17 -9.47
CA ILE A 107 -11.80 0.66 -9.26
C ILE A 107 -11.95 1.29 -7.87
N ARG A 108 -11.40 0.67 -6.83
CA ARG A 108 -11.43 1.21 -5.46
C ARG A 108 -10.64 2.52 -5.37
N TYR A 109 -9.46 2.57 -6.00
CA TYR A 109 -8.68 3.80 -6.13
C TYR A 109 -9.47 4.93 -6.81
N TRP A 110 -10.13 4.63 -7.94
CA TRP A 110 -10.97 5.60 -8.66
C TRP A 110 -12.13 6.13 -7.83
N LEU A 111 -12.80 5.26 -7.06
CA LEU A 111 -13.91 5.66 -6.20
C LEU A 111 -13.44 6.70 -5.18
N VAL A 112 -12.31 6.45 -4.53
CA VAL A 112 -11.69 7.39 -3.60
C VAL A 112 -11.33 8.69 -4.34
N PHE A 113 -10.70 8.59 -5.51
CA PHE A 113 -10.26 9.74 -6.30
C PHE A 113 -11.42 10.66 -6.71
N ILE A 114 -12.56 10.10 -7.12
CA ILE A 114 -13.77 10.87 -7.49
C ILE A 114 -14.34 11.66 -6.31
N ILE A 115 -14.17 11.21 -5.07
CA ILE A 115 -14.62 11.94 -3.88
C ILE A 115 -13.65 13.08 -3.54
N PHE A 116 -12.34 12.84 -3.64
CA PHE A 116 -11.32 13.83 -3.28
C PHE A 116 -11.16 14.96 -4.31
N ILE A 117 -11.38 14.72 -5.61
CA ILE A 117 -11.26 15.77 -6.65
C ILE A 117 -12.24 16.94 -6.42
N PRO A 118 -13.57 16.74 -6.25
CA PRO A 118 -14.50 17.84 -6.01
C PRO A 118 -14.19 18.61 -4.74
N ILE A 119 -13.72 17.92 -3.69
CA ILE A 119 -13.32 18.54 -2.42
C ILE A 119 -12.12 19.46 -2.65
N GLY A 120 -11.08 18.97 -3.34
CA GLY A 120 -9.88 19.75 -3.64
C GLY A 120 -10.13 20.94 -4.58
N LEU A 121 -11.09 20.82 -5.50
CA LEU A 121 -11.53 21.91 -6.37
C LEU A 121 -12.32 22.97 -5.58
N LYS A 122 -13.24 22.56 -4.69
CA LYS A 122 -14.00 23.50 -3.84
C LYS A 122 -13.13 24.26 -2.85
N MET A 123 -12.09 23.63 -2.31
CA MET A 123 -11.12 24.29 -1.42
C MET A 123 -10.13 25.20 -2.17
N GLY A 124 -10.16 25.26 -3.49
CA GLY A 124 -9.26 26.11 -4.30
C GLY A 124 -7.80 25.64 -4.32
N ILE A 125 -7.52 24.45 -3.80
CA ILE A 125 -6.18 23.85 -3.73
C ILE A 125 -5.77 23.32 -5.11
N LEU A 126 -6.72 22.83 -5.90
CA LEU A 126 -6.49 22.27 -7.23
C LEU A 126 -6.80 23.30 -8.33
N LYS A 127 -5.81 23.65 -9.14
CA LYS A 127 -6.02 24.40 -10.38
C LYS A 127 -6.39 23.43 -11.49
N PHE A 128 -7.63 23.49 -11.98
CA PHE A 128 -8.10 22.56 -12.99
C PHE A 128 -7.41 22.82 -14.34
N LYS A 129 -6.51 21.90 -14.72
CA LYS A 129 -5.91 21.84 -16.06
C LYS A 129 -6.19 20.47 -16.67
N LEU A 130 -6.84 20.46 -17.84
CA LEU A 130 -7.29 19.23 -18.50
C LEU A 130 -6.13 18.26 -18.79
N GLY A 131 -4.97 18.77 -19.22
CA GLY A 131 -3.79 17.96 -19.51
C GLY A 131 -3.17 17.30 -18.27
N GLU A 132 -3.13 18.01 -17.14
CA GLU A 132 -2.64 17.46 -15.87
C GLU A 132 -3.65 16.47 -15.26
N PHE A 133 -4.95 16.73 -15.45
CA PHE A 133 -6.03 15.84 -15.04
C PHE A 133 -5.97 14.49 -15.77
N ILE A 134 -5.86 14.49 -17.10
CA ILE A 134 -5.74 13.28 -17.91
C ILE A 134 -4.43 12.54 -17.62
N GLY A 135 -3.34 13.27 -17.37
CA GLY A 135 -2.05 12.69 -16.96
C GLY A 135 -2.14 11.94 -15.63
N ASN A 136 -2.75 12.56 -14.62
CA ASN A 136 -3.01 11.88 -13.34
C ASN A 136 -3.95 10.68 -13.51
N LEU A 137 -4.81 10.72 -14.52
CA LEU A 137 -5.82 9.69 -14.78
C LEU A 137 -5.19 8.38 -15.28
N ILE A 138 -4.13 8.48 -16.09
CA ILE A 138 -3.43 7.32 -16.68
C ILE A 138 -2.38 6.74 -15.71
N GLY A 139 -2.27 7.29 -14.50
CA GLY A 139 -1.25 6.87 -13.53
C GLY A 139 0.09 7.56 -13.74
N ASN A 140 0.13 8.68 -14.48
CA ASN A 140 1.29 9.57 -14.52
C ASN A 140 1.34 10.37 -13.21
N LEU A 141 1.60 9.64 -12.11
CA LEU A 141 1.66 10.11 -10.72
C LEU A 141 2.69 11.24 -10.53
N VAL A 142 3.60 11.39 -11.50
CA VAL A 142 4.67 12.40 -11.55
C VAL A 142 4.15 13.84 -11.53
N VAL A 143 2.95 14.11 -12.04
CA VAL A 143 2.46 15.51 -12.17
C VAL A 143 1.91 16.05 -10.85
N ILE A 144 1.21 15.24 -10.05
CA ILE A 144 0.84 15.61 -8.67
C ILE A 144 2.05 15.63 -7.73
N MET A 145 2.99 14.69 -7.88
CA MET A 145 4.18 14.63 -7.01
C MET A 145 5.15 15.80 -7.19
N ARG A 146 5.21 16.42 -8.39
CA ARG A 146 6.09 17.59 -8.63
C ARG A 146 5.53 18.91 -8.13
N SER A 147 4.22 19.03 -7.90
CA SER A 147 3.61 20.24 -7.34
C SER A 147 3.46 20.12 -5.81
N GLY A 148 4.57 19.95 -5.12
CA GLY A 148 4.82 20.41 -3.73
C GLY A 148 3.88 20.05 -2.58
N GLY A 149 2.84 19.23 -2.74
CA GLY A 149 1.82 19.03 -1.70
C GLY A 149 1.43 17.59 -1.37
N MET A 150 1.83 16.60 -2.17
CA MET A 150 1.37 15.21 -2.01
C MET A 150 2.46 14.14 -2.02
N CYS A 151 3.75 14.53 -1.96
CA CYS A 151 4.88 13.60 -1.75
C CYS A 151 4.94 13.02 -0.31
N HIS A 152 3.78 12.94 0.33
CA HIS A 152 3.64 12.85 1.78
C HIS A 152 2.55 11.84 2.20
N ILE A 153 1.86 11.22 1.25
CA ILE A 153 0.76 10.27 1.52
C ILE A 153 0.97 8.93 0.77
N ILE A 154 2.18 8.64 0.29
CA ILE A 154 2.56 7.29 -0.17
C ILE A 154 3.95 6.96 0.35
#